data_AF-R5J654-F1
#
_entry.id   AF-R5J654-F1
#
_cell.length_a   1.000
_cell.length_b   1.000
_cell.length_c   1.000
_cell.angle_alpha   90.00
_cell.angle_beta   90.00
_cell.angle_gamma   90.00
#
_symmetry.space_group_name_H-M   'P 1'
#
loop_
_entity.id
_entity.type
_entity.pdbx_description
1 polymer ?
#
loop_
_entity_poly.entity_id
_entity_poly.type
_entity_poly.pdbx_seq_one_letter_code
_entity_poly.pdbx_strand_id
1 'polypeptide(L)' 'MKKNSNEKIMMLQYRIKRYHAMGNGTMCQTLNGQLQKLLSKQTAM' A
#
# COMPACT_ATOMS: atom_id res chain seq x y z
N MET A 1 2.24 11.41 16.40
CA MET A 1 2.68 10.00 16.22
C MET A 1 2.30 9.44 14.83
N LYS A 2 2.55 10.17 13.73
CA LYS A 2 2.05 9.83 12.36
C LYS A 2 3.08 9.08 11.46
N LYS A 3 4.32 8.87 11.94
CA LYS A 3 5.45 8.30 11.16
C LYS A 3 5.20 6.85 10.71
N ASN A 4 4.66 5.99 11.59
CA ASN A 4 4.49 4.56 11.31
C ASN A 4 3.53 4.25 10.15
N SER A 5 2.44 5.02 10.01
CA SER A 5 1.45 4.81 8.94
C SER A 5 1.99 5.24 7.58
N ASN A 6 2.73 6.35 7.52
CA ASN A 6 3.35 6.82 6.27
C ASN A 6 4.46 5.88 5.78
N GLU A 7 5.28 5.34 6.68
CA GLU A 7 6.30 4.34 6.31
C GLU A 7 5.67 3.06 5.75
N LYS A 8 4.57 2.59 6.35
CA LYS A 8 3.80 1.44 5.81
C LYS A 8 3.20 1.73 4.43
N ILE A 9 2.66 2.93 4.21
CA ILE A 9 2.14 3.36 2.90
C ILE A 9 3.25 3.36 1.85
N MET A 10 4.42 3.93 2.17
CA MET A 10 5.57 3.95 1.26
C MET A 10 6.05 2.55 0.92
N MET A 11 6.17 1.65 1.91
CA MET A 11 6.57 0.27 1.66
C MET A 11 5.55 -0.50 0.81
N LEU A 12 4.25 -0.27 1.02
CA LEU A 12 3.21 -0.91 0.20
C LEU A 12 3.28 -0.43 -1.25
N GLN A 13 3.42 0.87 -1.49
CA GLN A 13 3.58 1.41 -2.85
C GLN A 13 4.82 0.85 -3.56
N TYR A 14 5.94 0.72 -2.84
CA TYR A 14 7.14 0.09 -3.38
C TYR A 14 6.90 -1.36 -3.83
N ARG A 15 6.27 -2.17 -2.96
CA ARG A 15 5.94 -3.58 -3.28
C ARG A 15 5.00 -3.68 -4.48
N ILE A 16 3.96 -2.84 -4.54
CA ILE A 16 3.02 -2.80 -5.67
C ILE A 16 3.76 -2.50 -6.98
N LYS A 17 4.60 -1.46 -7.02
CA LYS A 17 5.40 -1.13 -8.22
C LYS A 17 6.28 -2.30 -8.67
N ARG A 18 6.90 -3.02 -7.73
CA ARG A 18 7.75 -4.18 -8.04
C ARG A 18 6.94 -5.35 -8.60
N TYR A 19 5.83 -5.72 -7.97
CA TYR A 19 4.98 -6.81 -8.45
C TYR A 19 4.30 -6.46 -9.78
N HIS A 20 4.01 -5.18 -10.02
CA HIS A 20 3.47 -4.71 -11.27
C HIS A 20 4.48 -4.87 -12.41
N ALA A 21 5.75 -4.50 -12.20
CA ALA A 21 6.82 -4.71 -13.17
C ALA A 21 7.09 -6.20 -13.44
N MET A 22 6.81 -7.08 -12.47
CA MET A 22 6.90 -8.54 -12.61
C MET A 22 5.66 -9.18 -13.27
N GLY A 23 4.63 -8.40 -13.62
CA GLY A 23 3.38 -8.94 -14.19
C GLY A 23 2.49 -9.69 -13.18
N ASN A 24 2.75 -9.58 -11.88
CA ASN A 24 1.98 -10.27 -10.85
C ASN A 24 0.77 -9.42 -10.39
N GLY A 25 -0.28 -9.43 -11.20
CA GLY A 25 -1.51 -8.67 -10.96
C GLY A 25 -2.24 -9.04 -9.67
N THR A 26 -2.29 -10.33 -9.32
CA THR A 26 -2.94 -10.82 -8.10
C THR A 26 -2.32 -10.24 -6.83
N MET A 27 -0.98 -10.18 -6.80
CA MET A 27 -0.27 -9.60 -5.65
C MET A 27 -0.46 -8.07 -5.60
N CYS A 28 -0.46 -7.39 -6.76
CA CYS A 28 -0.77 -5.96 -6.84
C CYS A 28 -2.17 -5.64 -6.29
N GLN A 29 -3.19 -6.42 -6.64
CA GLN A 29 -4.56 -6.24 -6.14
C GLN A 29 -4.62 -6.39 -4.62
N THR A 30 -3.99 -7.45 -4.09
CA THR A 30 -3.94 -7.71 -2.65
C THR A 30 -3.29 -6.55 -1.89
N LEU A 31 -2.14 -6.07 -2.37
CA LEU A 31 -1.41 -4.97 -1.74
C LEU A 31 -2.14 -3.62 -1.90
N ASN A 32 -2.82 -3.39 -3.02
CA ASN A 32 -3.66 -2.20 -3.20
C ASN A 32 -4.85 -2.19 -2.23
N GLY A 33 -5.45 -3.34 -1.93
CA GLY A 33 -6.50 -3.44 -0.91
C GLY A 33 -6.00 -3.03 0.48
N GLN A 34 -4.80 -3.47 0.85
CA GLN A 34 -4.16 -3.08 2.12
C GLN A 34 -3.83 -1.58 2.16
N LEU A 35 -3.32 -1.03 1.05
CA LEU A 35 -3.01 0.39 0.92
C LEU A 35 -4.27 1.26 1.09
N GLN A 36 -5.37 0.92 0.42
CA GLN A 36 -6.64 1.64 0.53
C GLN A 36 -7.16 1.66 1.97
N LYS A 37 -7.12 0.51 2.67
CA LYS A 37 -7.56 0.43 4.08
C LYS A 37 -6.74 1.33 5.02
N LEU A 38 -5.44 1.51 4.76
CA LEU A 38 -4.60 2.41 5.53
C LEU A 38 -4.86 3.88 5.20
N LEU A 39 -5.08 4.20 3.92
CA LEU A 39 -5.42 5.56 3.48
C LEU A 39 -6.77 6.00 4.04
N SER A 40 -7.81 5.15 3.96
CA SER A 40 -9.13 5.46 4.54
C SER A 40 -9.06 5.71 6.05
N LYS A 41 -8.22 4.95 6.78
CA LYS A 41 -7.99 5.18 8.22
C LYS A 41 -7.24 6.48 8.51
N GLN A 42 -6.38 6.93 7.60
CA GLN A 42 -5.64 8.18 7.76
C GLN A 42 -6.52 9.40 7.45
N THR A 43 -7.42 9.29 6.47
CA THR A 43 -8.38 10.36 6.11
C THR A 43 -9.50 10.51 7.14
N ALA A 44 -9.87 9.43 7.85
CA ALA A 44 -10.88 9.47 8.92
C ALA A 44 -10.36 10.00 10.28
N MET A 45 -9.08 10.41 10.36
CA MET A 45 -8.43 11.00 11.54
C MET A 45 -8.16 12.50 11.35
#